data_AF-A0A851GMP5-F1
#
_entry.id   AF-A0A851GMP5-F1
#
_cell.length_a   1.000
_cell.length_b   1.000
_cell.length_c   1.000
_cell.angle_alpha   90.00
_cell.angle_beta   90.00
_cell.angle_gamma   90.00
#
_symmetry.space_group_name_H-M   'P 1'
#
loop_
_entity.id
_entity.type
_entity.pdbx_description
1 polymer ?
#
loop_
_entity_poly.entity_id
_entity_poly.type
_entity_poly.pdbx_seq_one_letter_code
_entity_poly.pdbx_strand_id
1 'polypeptide(L)'
;MIRIRWYAPLFVFYWMISLHANAQENSSAATLIRDIYSNWFNDRPFAYQECDTFFYSDKVDTAIMNKVKANFLSDKEFKEWDPDQAAYVKRKTRFTLEERRYIVAQLDLIKNMKWPAKMFPFAYMIPLEKVDPLLTKTDQSKLKPQQKICMEVHHFSSPIFLRNNTLCFFYLGKSTIFSKEGAFWIYEKIEGEWKRLASIYEWSVANTGKYNKEIDFFNIP
;
A
#
# COMPACT_ATOMS: atom_id res chain seq x y z
N MET A 1 29.75 -62.44 2.10
CA MET A 1 28.38 -61.92 2.33
C MET A 1 28.47 -61.01 3.54
N ILE A 2 28.13 -59.72 3.59
CA ILE A 2 27.43 -58.76 2.74
C ILE A 2 28.12 -57.40 2.99
N ARG A 3 28.48 -56.63 1.95
CA ARG A 3 28.98 -55.25 2.08
C ARG A 3 27.79 -54.29 2.07
N ILE A 4 27.47 -53.68 3.21
CA ILE A 4 26.45 -52.62 3.30
C ILE A 4 27.12 -51.28 2.98
N ARG A 5 26.68 -50.66 1.89
CA ARG A 5 27.12 -49.36 1.39
C ARG A 5 26.54 -48.23 2.25
N TRP A 6 27.40 -47.37 2.78
CA TRP A 6 27.04 -46.12 3.45
C TRP A 6 26.80 -45.01 2.41
N TYR A 7 25.54 -44.71 2.10
CA TYR A 7 25.13 -43.55 1.27
C TYR A 7 24.08 -42.67 1.96
N ALA A 8 24.16 -42.51 3.29
CA ALA A 8 23.17 -41.75 4.05
C ALA A 8 23.47 -40.24 4.31
N PRO A 9 24.71 -39.69 4.22
CA PRO A 9 24.91 -38.31 4.67
C PRO A 9 24.62 -37.22 3.62
N LEU A 10 24.52 -37.56 2.32
CA LEU A 10 24.37 -36.57 1.25
C LEU A 10 22.93 -36.04 1.06
N PHE A 11 21.91 -36.78 1.51
CA PHE A 11 20.51 -36.39 1.31
C PHE A 11 20.01 -35.35 2.33
N VAL A 12 20.57 -35.34 3.54
CA VAL A 12 20.16 -34.42 4.62
C VAL A 12 20.70 -33.00 4.39
N PHE A 13 21.88 -32.87 3.78
CA PHE A 13 22.45 -31.56 3.45
C PHE A 13 21.68 -30.83 2.35
N TYR A 14 21.13 -31.55 1.36
CA TYR A 14 20.37 -30.95 0.27
C TYR A 14 19.03 -30.36 0.74
N TRP A 15 18.36 -31.03 1.71
CA TRP A 15 17.11 -30.54 2.29
C TRP A 15 17.28 -29.29 3.17
N MET A 16 18.41 -29.15 3.86
CA MET A 16 18.69 -27.96 4.68
C MET A 16 18.95 -26.71 3.83
N ILE A 17 19.55 -26.84 2.64
CA ILE A 17 19.80 -25.72 1.73
C ILE A 17 18.48 -25.19 1.15
N SER A 18 17.53 -26.06 0.83
CA SER A 18 16.21 -25.66 0.28
C SER A 18 15.33 -24.91 1.30
N LEU A 19 15.45 -25.20 2.59
CA LEU A 19 14.71 -24.50 3.65
C LEU A 19 15.27 -23.09 3.92
N HIS A 20 16.58 -22.89 3.83
CA HIS A 20 17.21 -21.57 3.99
C HIS A 20 16.89 -20.63 2.82
N ALA A 21 16.82 -21.14 1.60
CA ALA A 21 16.48 -20.34 0.41
C ALA A 21 15.07 -19.73 0.51
N ASN A 22 14.07 -20.52 0.92
CA ASN A 22 12.69 -20.05 1.07
C ASN A 22 12.51 -19.05 2.24
N ALA A 23 13.26 -19.23 3.34
CA ALA A 23 13.23 -18.29 4.46
C ALA A 23 13.89 -16.95 4.12
N GLN A 24 15.00 -16.98 3.36
CA GLN A 24 15.69 -15.79 2.90
C GLN A 24 14.83 -14.99 1.90
N GLU A 25 14.15 -15.67 0.97
CA GLU A 25 13.25 -15.04 0.00
C GLU A 25 12.05 -14.36 0.69
N ASN A 26 11.41 -15.05 1.65
CA ASN A 26 10.33 -14.48 2.46
C ASN A 26 10.78 -13.30 3.32
N SER A 27 11.98 -13.35 3.90
CA SER A 27 12.54 -12.25 4.69
C SER A 27 12.85 -11.03 3.83
N SER A 28 13.35 -11.24 2.60
CA SER A 28 13.67 -10.16 1.66
C SER A 28 12.40 -9.49 1.11
N ALA A 29 11.36 -10.27 0.78
CA ALA A 29 10.08 -9.75 0.33
C ALA A 29 9.37 -8.95 1.44
N ALA A 30 9.36 -9.46 2.67
CA ALA A 30 8.81 -8.74 3.83
C ALA A 30 9.59 -7.45 4.11
N THR A 31 10.92 -7.47 3.99
CA THR A 31 11.77 -6.28 4.17
C THR A 31 11.49 -5.25 3.08
N LEU A 32 11.41 -5.66 1.81
CA LEU A 32 11.14 -4.79 0.68
C LEU A 32 9.76 -4.10 0.75
N ILE A 33 8.74 -4.87 1.16
CA ILE A 33 7.38 -4.34 1.40
C ILE A 33 7.42 -3.32 2.55
N ARG A 34 8.10 -3.68 3.65
CA ARG A 34 8.24 -2.79 4.81
C ARG A 34 8.97 -1.51 4.42
N ASP A 35 10.02 -1.55 3.61
CA ASP A 35 10.81 -0.38 3.24
C ASP A 35 9.98 0.66 2.46
N ILE A 36 9.14 0.22 1.50
CA ILE A 36 8.24 1.12 0.76
C ILE A 36 7.29 1.84 1.71
N TYR A 37 6.64 1.08 2.59
CA TYR A 37 5.71 1.68 3.52
C TYR A 37 6.40 2.42 4.65
N SER A 38 7.65 2.10 4.99
CA SER A 38 8.41 2.79 6.02
C SER A 38 8.82 4.18 5.55
N ASN A 39 9.28 4.32 4.31
CA ASN A 39 9.53 5.65 3.72
C ASN A 39 8.23 6.47 3.77
N TRP A 40 7.13 5.91 3.28
CA TRP A 40 5.84 6.59 3.36
C TRP A 40 5.39 6.89 4.81
N PHE A 41 5.60 5.96 5.75
CA PHE A 41 5.21 6.10 7.15
C PHE A 41 6.03 7.19 7.84
N ASN A 42 7.34 7.26 7.54
CA ASN A 42 8.32 8.18 8.13
C ASN A 42 8.31 9.58 7.48
N ASP A 43 7.97 9.68 6.19
CA ASP A 43 7.84 10.95 5.47
C ASP A 43 6.57 11.72 5.85
N ARG A 44 5.70 11.13 6.68
CA ARG A 44 4.58 11.85 7.25
C ARG A 44 5.11 12.94 8.18
N PRO A 45 4.60 14.17 8.09
CA PRO A 45 5.02 15.26 8.97
C PRO A 45 4.49 15.05 10.40
N PHE A 46 5.02 14.06 11.12
CA PHE A 46 4.76 13.85 12.56
C PHE A 46 5.73 14.63 13.43
N ALA A 47 5.79 15.94 13.18
CA ALA A 47 6.24 16.89 14.20
C ALA A 47 5.08 17.32 15.13
N TYR A 48 3.92 16.63 15.09
CA TYR A 48 2.81 16.88 16.00
C TYR A 48 2.67 15.69 16.95
N GLN A 49 3.13 15.87 18.19
CA GLN A 49 3.07 14.89 19.29
C GLN A 49 1.64 14.40 19.63
N GLU A 50 0.59 14.96 19.00
CA GLU A 50 -0.83 14.69 19.29
C GLU A 50 -1.52 13.72 18.31
N CYS A 51 -0.87 13.31 17.21
CA CYS A 51 -1.40 12.30 16.27
C CYS A 51 -0.57 11.00 16.34
N ASP A 52 -0.48 10.41 17.53
CA ASP A 52 0.36 9.24 17.82
C ASP A 52 -0.14 7.91 17.20
N THR A 53 -1.40 7.90 16.76
CA THR A 53 -2.08 6.69 16.35
C THR A 53 -2.26 6.63 14.82
N PHE A 54 -1.73 5.58 14.19
CA PHE A 54 -1.89 5.34 12.76
C PHE A 54 -3.09 4.46 12.45
N PHE A 55 -4.09 4.97 11.73
CA PHE A 55 -5.24 4.18 11.30
C PHE A 55 -5.13 3.75 9.84
N TYR A 56 -5.39 2.49 9.55
CA TYR A 56 -5.42 1.98 8.17
C TYR A 56 -6.56 1.00 7.94
N SER A 57 -7.00 0.86 6.68
CA SER A 57 -8.03 -0.12 6.35
C SER A 57 -7.49 -1.52 6.10
N ASP A 58 -8.30 -2.54 6.36
CA ASP A 58 -7.96 -3.93 6.08
C ASP A 58 -7.73 -4.21 4.58
N LYS A 59 -8.29 -3.40 3.68
CA LYS A 59 -8.15 -3.54 2.22
C LYS A 59 -8.40 -2.23 1.49
N VAL A 60 -8.14 -2.22 0.19
CA VAL A 60 -8.59 -1.16 -0.74
C VAL A 60 -9.97 -1.51 -1.30
N ASP A 61 -10.80 -0.51 -1.56
CA ASP A 61 -12.09 -0.71 -2.21
C ASP A 61 -11.92 -1.41 -3.56
N THR A 62 -12.64 -2.51 -3.73
CA THR A 62 -12.69 -3.30 -4.97
C THR A 62 -13.06 -2.45 -6.19
N ALA A 63 -13.95 -1.47 -6.04
CA ALA A 63 -14.33 -0.54 -7.09
C ALA A 63 -13.17 0.37 -7.50
N ILE A 64 -12.33 0.81 -6.55
CA ILE A 64 -11.10 1.56 -6.85
C ILE A 64 -10.14 0.68 -7.64
N MET A 65 -9.90 -0.56 -7.20
CA MET A 65 -9.00 -1.47 -7.91
C MET A 65 -9.48 -1.81 -9.32
N ASN A 66 -10.79 -1.93 -9.54
CA ASN A 66 -11.36 -2.09 -10.88
C ASN A 66 -11.08 -0.86 -11.78
N LYS A 67 -11.18 0.36 -11.24
CA LYS A 67 -10.85 1.60 -11.98
C LYS A 67 -9.36 1.69 -12.29
N VAL A 68 -8.49 1.34 -11.35
CA VAL A 68 -7.04 1.24 -11.58
C VAL A 68 -6.75 0.30 -12.75
N LYS A 69 -7.31 -0.91 -12.74
CA LYS A 69 -7.13 -1.88 -13.82
C LYS A 69 -7.66 -1.36 -15.16
N ALA A 70 -8.82 -0.71 -15.17
CA ALA A 70 -9.39 -0.13 -16.38
C ALA A 70 -8.50 0.97 -16.98
N ASN A 71 -8.02 1.93 -16.17
CA ASN A 71 -7.10 2.98 -16.63
C ASN A 71 -5.75 2.42 -17.08
N PHE A 72 -5.22 1.41 -16.37
CA PHE A 72 -3.99 0.76 -16.79
C PHE A 72 -4.14 0.08 -18.15
N LEU A 73 -5.28 -0.54 -18.42
CA LEU A 73 -5.56 -1.22 -19.69
C LEU A 73 -5.80 -0.24 -20.85
N SER A 74 -6.44 0.91 -20.60
CA SER A 74 -6.67 1.93 -21.63
C SER A 74 -5.38 2.60 -22.07
N ASP A 75 -4.47 2.85 -21.12
CA ASP A 75 -3.30 3.67 -21.36
C ASP A 75 -2.06 2.79 -21.63
N LYS A 76 -1.38 3.07 -22.74
CA LYS A 76 -0.15 2.36 -23.13
C LYS A 76 1.11 3.06 -22.64
N GLU A 77 0.98 4.33 -22.25
CA GLU A 77 2.09 5.19 -21.85
C GLU A 77 1.61 6.09 -20.70
N PHE A 78 2.45 6.25 -19.68
CA PHE A 78 2.13 7.05 -18.50
C PHE A 78 3.08 8.24 -18.44
N LYS A 79 2.55 9.46 -18.32
CA LYS A 79 3.37 10.66 -18.22
C LYS A 79 4.13 10.64 -16.90
N GLU A 80 5.41 10.97 -16.96
CA GLU A 80 6.24 11.00 -15.77
C GLU A 80 6.00 12.27 -14.97
N TRP A 81 6.07 12.15 -13.65
CA TRP A 81 6.02 13.22 -12.67
C TRP A 81 7.43 13.67 -12.33
N ASP A 82 7.67 14.97 -12.40
CA ASP A 82 8.90 15.59 -11.92
C ASP A 82 8.64 16.18 -10.51
N PRO A 83 9.28 15.64 -9.46
CA PRO A 83 9.08 16.12 -8.11
C PRO A 83 9.62 17.54 -7.90
N ASP A 84 10.67 17.95 -8.61
CA ASP A 84 11.29 19.28 -8.47
C ASP A 84 10.40 20.38 -9.08
N GLN A 85 9.68 20.04 -10.15
CA GLN A 85 8.74 20.95 -10.83
C GLN A 85 7.31 20.83 -10.32
N ALA A 86 7.02 19.82 -9.48
CA ALA A 86 5.67 19.42 -9.09
C ALA A 86 4.71 19.35 -10.30
N ALA A 87 5.18 18.76 -11.40
CA ALA A 87 4.45 18.74 -12.68
C ALA A 87 4.73 17.49 -13.52
N TYR A 88 3.80 17.17 -14.42
CA TYR A 88 3.99 16.13 -15.43
C TYR A 88 4.91 16.61 -16.55
N VAL A 89 5.93 15.82 -16.87
CA VAL A 89 6.90 16.09 -17.94
C VAL A 89 6.58 15.33 -19.22
N LYS A 90 7.31 15.64 -20.31
CA LYS A 90 7.13 15.00 -21.62
C LYS A 90 7.58 13.53 -21.66
N ARG A 91 8.45 13.11 -20.75
CA ARG A 91 8.90 11.72 -20.66
C ARG A 91 7.73 10.81 -20.32
N LYS A 92 7.80 9.57 -20.81
CA LYS A 92 6.72 8.60 -20.65
C LYS A 92 7.29 7.23 -20.29
N THR A 93 6.67 6.63 -19.29
CA THR A 93 6.92 5.24 -18.92
C THR A 93 6.05 4.31 -19.75
N ARG A 94 6.66 3.26 -20.31
CA ARG A 94 6.01 2.21 -21.08
C ARG A 94 6.35 0.84 -20.51
N PHE A 95 5.46 -0.12 -20.79
CA PHE A 95 5.59 -1.51 -20.37
C PHE A 95 5.51 -2.45 -21.56
N THR A 96 6.33 -3.50 -21.54
CA THR A 96 6.24 -4.59 -22.50
C THR A 96 4.91 -5.34 -22.36
N LEU A 97 4.55 -6.13 -23.36
CA LEU A 97 3.33 -6.95 -23.31
C LEU A 97 3.33 -7.91 -22.10
N GLU A 98 4.49 -8.50 -21.80
CA GLU A 98 4.67 -9.41 -20.67
C GLU A 98 4.51 -8.69 -19.34
N GLU A 99 5.17 -7.55 -19.15
CA GLU A 99 5.02 -6.70 -17.96
C GLU A 99 3.56 -6.29 -17.75
N ARG A 100 2.85 -5.90 -18.82
CA ARG A 100 1.43 -5.53 -18.73
C ARG A 100 0.55 -6.70 -18.30
N ARG A 101 0.77 -7.90 -18.84
CA ARG A 101 0.04 -9.11 -18.45
C ARG A 101 0.28 -9.45 -16.98
N TYR A 102 1.54 -9.34 -16.55
CA TYR A 102 1.91 -9.55 -15.15
C TYR A 102 1.21 -8.54 -14.23
N ILE A 103 1.29 -7.23 -14.52
CA ILE A 103 0.64 -6.19 -13.71
C ILE A 103 -0.88 -6.45 -13.62
N VAL A 104 -1.53 -6.78 -14.73
CA VAL A 104 -2.97 -7.07 -14.74
C VAL A 104 -3.32 -8.27 -13.85
N ALA A 105 -2.53 -9.34 -13.91
CA ALA A 105 -2.72 -10.50 -13.03
C ALA A 105 -2.54 -10.14 -11.55
N GLN A 106 -1.53 -9.32 -11.23
CA GLN A 106 -1.30 -8.86 -9.86
C GLN A 106 -2.42 -7.94 -9.35
N LEU A 107 -2.97 -7.07 -10.19
CA LEU A 107 -4.13 -6.24 -9.84
C LEU A 107 -5.37 -7.10 -9.50
N ASP A 108 -5.57 -8.22 -10.18
CA ASP A 108 -6.66 -9.16 -9.87
C ASP A 108 -6.45 -9.88 -8.53
N LEU A 109 -5.21 -10.22 -8.17
CA LEU A 109 -4.88 -10.82 -6.87
C LEU A 109 -5.10 -9.82 -5.72
N ILE A 110 -4.56 -8.60 -5.88
CA ILE A 110 -4.57 -7.56 -4.85
C ILE A 110 -5.99 -7.08 -4.54
N LYS A 111 -6.89 -7.10 -5.52
CA LYS A 111 -8.30 -6.68 -5.39
C LYS A 111 -9.05 -7.37 -4.22
N ASN A 112 -8.67 -8.60 -3.86
CA ASN A 112 -9.32 -9.37 -2.81
C ASN A 112 -8.43 -9.55 -1.56
N MET A 113 -7.24 -8.96 -1.57
CA MET A 113 -6.30 -9.09 -0.47
C MET A 113 -6.78 -8.32 0.75
N LYS A 114 -6.51 -8.87 1.94
CA LYS A 114 -6.68 -8.19 3.22
C LYS A 114 -5.36 -8.16 3.98
N TRP A 115 -5.06 -7.02 4.58
CA TRP A 115 -3.95 -6.85 5.50
C TRP A 115 -4.27 -7.48 6.86
N PRO A 116 -3.23 -7.97 7.56
CA PRO A 116 -3.37 -8.35 8.95
C PRO A 116 -3.52 -7.11 9.84
N ALA A 117 -4.19 -7.26 10.99
CA ALA A 117 -4.49 -6.16 11.92
C ALA A 117 -3.28 -5.54 12.66
N LYS A 118 -2.07 -6.08 12.47
CA LYS A 118 -0.83 -5.67 13.15
C LYS A 118 0.32 -5.51 12.16
N MET A 119 0.06 -4.83 11.04
CA MET A 119 1.08 -4.64 9.99
C MET A 119 2.15 -3.63 10.41
N PHE A 120 1.78 -2.62 11.20
CA PHE A 120 2.68 -1.59 11.70
C PHE A 120 2.60 -1.52 13.24
N PRO A 121 3.72 -1.19 13.91
CA PRO A 121 3.70 -0.90 15.33
C PRO A 121 2.85 0.34 15.62
N PHE A 122 2.12 0.34 16.73
CA PHE A 122 1.28 1.47 17.17
C PHE A 122 0.22 1.91 16.15
N ALA A 123 -0.26 0.95 15.34
CA ALA A 123 -1.26 1.17 14.33
C ALA A 123 -2.53 0.36 14.60
N TYR A 124 -3.68 0.92 14.20
CA TYR A 124 -4.98 0.29 14.32
C TYR A 124 -5.57 0.06 12.94
N MET A 125 -5.92 -1.20 12.68
CA MET A 125 -6.64 -1.59 11.49
C MET A 125 -8.14 -1.38 11.70
N ILE A 126 -8.79 -0.68 10.77
CA ILE A 126 -10.25 -0.50 10.71
C ILE A 126 -10.77 -1.28 9.50
N PRO A 127 -11.73 -2.20 9.64
CA PRO A 127 -12.34 -2.84 8.46
C PRO A 127 -12.91 -1.78 7.51
N LEU A 128 -12.66 -1.90 6.20
CA LEU A 128 -13.01 -0.87 5.22
C LEU A 128 -14.48 -0.44 5.32
N GLU A 129 -15.40 -1.39 5.52
CA GLU A 129 -16.84 -1.14 5.67
C GLU A 129 -17.23 -0.34 6.92
N LYS A 130 -16.32 -0.20 7.89
CA LYS A 130 -16.51 0.59 9.12
C LYS A 130 -15.94 2.01 9.02
N VAL A 131 -15.09 2.28 8.02
CA VAL A 131 -14.42 3.59 7.87
C VAL A 131 -15.43 4.71 7.68
N ASP A 132 -16.35 4.57 6.73
CA ASP A 132 -17.36 5.59 6.44
C ASP A 132 -18.32 5.84 7.62
N PRO A 133 -18.93 4.80 8.24
CA PRO A 133 -19.72 4.99 9.45
C PRO A 133 -18.96 5.69 10.58
N LEU A 134 -17.68 5.38 10.76
CA LEU A 134 -16.86 5.96 11.80
C LEU A 134 -16.62 7.46 11.55
N LEU A 135 -16.20 7.83 10.34
CA LEU A 135 -15.90 9.23 9.99
C LEU A 135 -17.16 10.10 9.92
N THR A 136 -18.29 9.56 9.44
CA THR A 136 -19.53 10.33 9.25
C THR A 136 -20.32 10.58 10.54
N LYS A 137 -20.24 9.66 11.52
CA LYS A 137 -20.93 9.79 12.82
C LYS A 137 -20.15 10.57 13.87
N THR A 138 -18.89 10.86 13.60
CA THR A 138 -18.05 11.64 14.50
C THR A 138 -18.62 13.06 14.63
N ASP A 139 -18.90 13.47 15.88
CA ASP A 139 -19.36 14.82 16.18
C ASP A 139 -18.20 15.83 16.11
N GLN A 140 -18.05 16.44 14.93
CA GLN A 140 -16.98 17.41 14.68
C GLN A 140 -17.07 18.66 15.57
N SER A 141 -18.21 18.96 16.19
CA SER A 141 -18.35 20.13 17.07
C SER A 141 -17.61 19.95 18.39
N LYS A 142 -17.38 18.70 18.80
CA LYS A 142 -16.67 18.34 20.04
C LYS A 142 -15.17 18.19 19.84
N LEU A 143 -14.70 18.19 18.60
CA LEU A 143 -13.30 17.97 18.27
C LEU A 143 -12.54 19.29 18.19
N LYS A 144 -11.37 19.33 18.82
CA LYS A 144 -10.36 20.37 18.59
C LYS A 144 -9.87 20.32 17.13
N PRO A 145 -9.41 21.44 16.55
CA PRO A 145 -8.86 21.45 15.18
C PRO A 145 -7.80 20.37 14.93
N GLN A 146 -6.90 20.14 15.90
CA GLN A 146 -5.85 19.12 15.77
C GLN A 146 -6.42 17.70 15.66
N GLN A 147 -7.44 17.37 16.47
CA GLN A 147 -8.09 16.06 16.43
C GLN A 147 -8.76 15.81 15.07
N LYS A 148 -9.36 16.85 14.47
CA LYS A 148 -9.94 16.76 13.13
C LYS A 148 -8.88 16.41 12.07
N ILE A 149 -7.66 16.90 12.23
CA ILE A 149 -6.53 16.61 11.34
C ILE A 149 -6.02 15.18 11.56
N CYS A 150 -5.96 14.71 12.81
CA CYS A 150 -5.50 13.34 13.12
C CYS A 150 -6.48 12.24 12.68
N MET A 151 -7.74 12.58 12.37
CA MET A 151 -8.78 11.64 11.95
C MET A 151 -8.65 11.27 10.47
N GLU A 152 -7.59 10.54 10.16
CA GLU A 152 -7.27 10.04 8.84
C GLU A 152 -7.14 8.52 8.87
N VAL A 153 -7.89 7.84 8.00
CA VAL A 153 -7.75 6.39 7.78
C VAL A 153 -7.10 6.17 6.43
N HIS A 154 -5.95 5.52 6.43
CA HIS A 154 -5.18 5.27 5.23
C HIS A 154 -5.61 3.97 4.53
N HIS A 155 -5.55 3.98 3.21
CA HIS A 155 -5.92 2.86 2.35
C HIS A 155 -4.77 2.57 1.40
N PHE A 156 -4.15 1.40 1.49
CA PHE A 156 -3.06 1.05 0.58
C PHE A 156 -3.15 -0.39 0.11
N SER A 157 -2.74 -0.63 -1.13
CA SER A 157 -2.68 -1.96 -1.73
C SER A 157 -1.29 -2.54 -1.58
N SER A 158 -1.15 -3.87 -1.60
CA SER A 158 0.17 -4.51 -1.68
C SER A 158 0.95 -4.01 -2.88
N PRO A 159 2.29 -3.87 -2.78
CA PRO A 159 3.12 -3.45 -3.90
C PRO A 159 3.21 -4.55 -4.96
N ILE A 160 3.30 -4.11 -6.21
CA ILE A 160 3.66 -4.93 -7.37
C ILE A 160 5.07 -4.55 -7.78
N PHE A 161 5.99 -5.50 -7.91
CA PHE A 161 7.36 -5.21 -8.32
C PHE A 161 7.61 -5.62 -9.77
N LEU A 162 8.44 -4.82 -10.46
CA LEU A 162 8.92 -5.11 -11.81
C LEU A 162 10.41 -4.79 -11.96
N ARG A 163 11.00 -5.30 -13.05
CA ARG A 163 12.37 -5.00 -13.49
C ARG A 163 13.38 -5.20 -12.36
N ASN A 164 13.40 -6.38 -11.76
CA ASN A 164 14.30 -6.72 -10.64
C ASN A 164 14.16 -5.74 -9.46
N ASN A 165 12.94 -5.44 -9.05
CA ASN A 165 12.61 -4.56 -7.91
C ASN A 165 13.11 -3.11 -8.07
N THR A 166 13.24 -2.63 -9.31
CA THR A 166 13.55 -1.21 -9.60
C THR A 166 12.29 -0.39 -9.84
N LEU A 167 11.17 -1.04 -10.21
CA LEU A 167 9.86 -0.41 -10.27
C LEU A 167 8.91 -1.04 -9.26
N CYS A 168 8.09 -0.19 -8.64
CA CYS A 168 7.06 -0.60 -7.69
C CYS A 168 5.74 0.12 -7.99
N PHE A 169 4.62 -0.59 -7.86
CA PHE A 169 3.29 -0.04 -8.07
C PHE A 169 2.44 -0.31 -6.85
N PHE A 170 1.77 0.71 -6.31
CA PHE A 170 0.77 0.50 -5.27
C PHE A 170 -0.23 1.64 -5.21
N TYR A 171 -1.40 1.31 -4.70
CA TYR A 171 -2.41 2.28 -4.30
C TYR A 171 -2.03 2.89 -2.96
N LEU A 172 -2.17 4.19 -2.85
CA LEU A 172 -2.18 4.92 -1.60
C LEU A 172 -3.32 5.93 -1.63
N GLY A 173 -4.19 5.87 -0.63
CA GLY A 173 -5.28 6.80 -0.43
C GLY A 173 -5.56 7.01 1.04
N LYS A 174 -6.53 7.90 1.30
CA LYS A 174 -6.97 8.23 2.64
C LYS A 174 -8.42 8.67 2.66
N SER A 175 -9.08 8.38 3.77
CA SER A 175 -10.39 8.94 4.12
C SER A 175 -10.26 9.77 5.37
N THR A 176 -10.79 10.98 5.31
CA THR A 176 -10.89 11.89 6.45
C THR A 176 -12.36 12.25 6.67
N ILE A 177 -12.64 13.03 7.71
CA ILE A 177 -13.97 13.60 7.91
C ILE A 177 -14.36 14.60 6.81
N PHE A 178 -13.40 15.18 6.08
CA PHE A 178 -13.65 16.24 5.09
C PHE A 178 -13.69 15.73 3.65
N SER A 179 -12.88 14.73 3.34
CA SER A 179 -12.67 14.26 1.98
C SER A 179 -12.13 12.84 1.96
N LYS A 180 -12.18 12.25 0.77
CA LYS A 180 -11.46 11.03 0.44
C LYS A 180 -10.67 11.25 -0.82
N GLU A 181 -9.47 10.71 -0.86
CA GLU A 181 -8.62 10.80 -2.02
C GLU A 181 -7.68 9.62 -2.12
N GLY A 182 -7.12 9.41 -3.29
CA GLY A 182 -6.01 8.50 -3.42
C GLY A 182 -5.58 8.30 -4.86
N ALA A 183 -4.49 7.57 -4.98
CA ALA A 183 -3.80 7.42 -6.24
C ALA A 183 -3.08 6.07 -6.32
N PHE A 184 -3.01 5.52 -7.53
CA PHE A 184 -2.20 4.36 -7.86
C PHE A 184 -0.97 4.83 -8.64
N TRP A 185 0.18 4.78 -7.98
CA TRP A 185 1.42 5.35 -8.49
C TRP A 185 2.40 4.25 -8.91
N ILE A 186 3.22 4.60 -9.90
CA ILE A 186 4.45 3.94 -10.28
C ILE A 186 5.57 4.66 -9.53
N TYR A 187 6.40 3.90 -8.83
CA TYR A 187 7.61 4.36 -8.15
C TYR A 187 8.83 3.72 -8.83
N GLU A 188 9.91 4.48 -8.90
CA GLU A 188 11.21 4.03 -9.36
C GLU A 188 12.22 4.12 -8.22
N LYS A 189 13.09 3.12 -8.11
CA LYS A 189 14.17 3.11 -7.14
C LYS A 189 15.40 3.81 -7.74
N ILE A 190 15.70 5.02 -7.26
CA ILE A 190 16.82 5.84 -7.69
C ILE A 190 17.75 6.03 -6.48
N GLU A 191 19.01 5.63 -6.59
CA GLU A 191 20.02 5.78 -5.52
C GLU A 191 19.60 5.15 -4.18
N GLY A 192 18.78 4.09 -4.23
CA GLY A 192 18.28 3.40 -3.04
C GLY A 192 16.93 3.91 -2.52
N GLU A 193 16.44 5.04 -3.02
CA GLU A 193 15.19 5.67 -2.59
C GLU A 193 14.07 5.45 -3.60
N TRP A 194 12.84 5.31 -3.10
CA TRP A 194 11.64 5.19 -3.94
C TRP A 194 11.09 6.57 -4.27
N LYS A 195 11.13 6.95 -5.55
CA LYS A 195 10.61 8.23 -6.05
C LYS A 195 9.39 8.00 -6.93
N ARG A 196 8.39 8.89 -6.84
CA ARG A 196 7.21 8.84 -7.71
C ARG A 196 7.65 9.06 -9.15
N LEU A 197 7.34 8.10 -10.01
CA LEU A 197 7.66 8.14 -11.43
C LEU A 197 6.47 8.61 -12.26
N ALA A 198 5.29 7.99 -12.09
CA ALA A 198 4.11 8.30 -12.90
C ALA A 198 2.83 7.81 -12.21
N SER A 199 1.70 8.43 -12.53
CA SER A 199 0.40 8.02 -12.00
C SER A 199 -0.39 7.19 -13.02
N ILE A 200 -1.10 6.18 -12.54
CA ILE A 200 -2.03 5.37 -13.34
C ILE A 200 -3.47 5.81 -13.09
N TYR A 201 -3.80 6.19 -11.86
CA TYR A 201 -5.14 6.59 -11.47
C TYR A 201 -5.08 7.52 -10.27
N GLU A 202 -5.81 8.62 -10.30
CA GLU A 202 -5.97 9.55 -9.19
C GLU A 202 -7.44 9.95 -9.06
N TRP A 203 -7.87 10.20 -7.83
CA TRP A 203 -9.20 10.71 -7.56
C TRP A 203 -9.26 11.44 -6.23
N SER A 204 -10.22 12.36 -6.11
CA SER A 204 -10.56 13.04 -4.86
C SER A 204 -12.06 13.35 -4.85
N VAL A 205 -12.69 13.22 -3.70
CA VAL A 205 -14.11 13.52 -3.47
C VAL A 205 -14.25 14.21 -2.11
N ALA A 206 -14.94 15.35 -2.08
CA ALA A 206 -15.32 16.02 -0.83
C ALA A 206 -16.51 15.31 -0.17
N ASN A 207 -16.50 15.19 1.16
CA ASN A 207 -17.64 14.67 1.91
C ASN A 207 -18.73 15.76 2.01
N THR A 208 -19.85 15.56 1.31
CA THR A 208 -20.98 16.51 1.27
C THR A 208 -22.14 16.14 2.21
N GLY A 209 -21.95 15.17 3.10
CA GLY A 209 -23.00 14.64 3.98
C GLY A 209 -23.46 15.60 5.08
N LYS A 210 -24.77 15.61 5.38
CA LYS A 210 -25.33 16.23 6.59
C LYS A 210 -25.11 15.28 7.79
N TYR A 211 -24.43 15.77 8.82
CA TYR A 211 -23.90 14.98 9.94
C TYR A 211 -24.98 14.66 10.99
N ASN A 212 -25.09 13.40 11.38
CA ASN A 212 -25.95 12.93 12.47
C ASN A 212 -25.11 12.52 13.69
N LYS A 213 -25.67 12.79 14.87
CA LYS A 213 -25.02 12.71 16.18
C LYS A 213 -24.78 11.26 16.59
N GLU A 214 -23.62 11.06 17.24
CA GLU A 214 -23.18 9.92 18.07
C GLU A 214 -22.19 8.93 17.42
N ILE A 215 -20.90 9.14 17.73
CA ILE A 215 -19.86 8.19 18.22
C ILE A 215 -18.60 9.01 18.61
N ASP A 216 -17.82 8.52 19.57
CA ASP A 216 -16.50 9.05 19.98
C ASP A 216 -15.37 8.22 19.32
N PHE A 217 -14.60 8.85 18.43
CA PHE A 217 -13.54 8.21 17.62
C PHE A 217 -12.35 7.72 18.45
N PHE A 218 -12.15 8.27 19.65
CA PHE A 218 -10.99 7.97 20.51
C PHE A 218 -11.26 6.86 21.54
N ASN A 219 -12.46 6.28 21.56
CA ASN A 219 -12.87 5.22 22.48
C ASN A 219 -13.20 3.90 21.75
N ILE A 220 -12.32 3.47 20.83
CA ILE A 220 -12.41 2.13 20.22
C ILE A 220 -11.57 1.16 21.09
N PRO A 221 -12.14 0.05 21.60
CA PRO A 221 -11.42 -0.93 22.42
C PRO A 221 -10.32 -1.68 21.64
#